data_AF-A0A542XF07-F1
#
_entry.id   AF-A0A542XF07-F1
#
_cell.length_a   1.000
_cell.length_b   1.000
_cell.length_c   1.000
_cell.angle_alpha   90.00
_cell.angle_beta   90.00
_cell.angle_gamma   90.00
#
_symmetry.space_group_name_H-M   'P 1'
#
loop_
_entity.id
_entity.type
_entity.pdbx_description
1 polymer ?
#
loop_
_entity_poly.entity_id
_entity_poly.type
_entity_poly.pdbx_seq_one_letter_code
_entity_poly.pdbx_strand_id
1 'polypeptide(L)'
;MLALLDPFVLPLHAALVALTGPLGAAPAIVAMTLLLRLLLHPLVRHAHLAAIERRPGCLPVLVQLPFLLAIYRIFTSPVVAGQTNALLQHSLLGAPLGVHLLEGGLTVVPVFAVLAALMLLVCWLSYRFARAHAVAPALPDGTSPEMAEAMARTQRLLPYLSFGSLVGVLVMPLAGGIYLLTAVASALAERAGLRHRHPMPAAG
;
A
#
# COMPACT_ATOMS: atom_id res chain seq x y z
N MET A 1 -11.81 -7.20 21.44
CA MET A 1 -10.48 -6.80 20.88
C MET A 1 -10.56 -5.78 19.74
N LEU A 2 -11.64 -5.69 18.95
CA LEU A 2 -11.74 -4.76 17.80
C LEU A 2 -12.23 -3.33 18.12
N ALA A 3 -12.73 -3.08 19.34
CA ALA A 3 -13.22 -1.76 19.76
C ALA A 3 -12.14 -0.66 19.74
N LEU A 4 -10.87 -1.05 19.87
CA LEU A 4 -9.73 -0.12 19.77
C LEU A 4 -9.63 0.54 18.38
N LEU A 5 -10.16 -0.10 17.34
CA LEU A 5 -10.15 0.43 15.97
C LEU A 5 -11.38 1.27 15.63
N ASP A 6 -12.45 1.21 16.44
CA ASP A 6 -13.69 1.98 16.21
C ASP A 6 -13.46 3.49 16.02
N PRO A 7 -12.58 4.20 16.76
CA PRO A 7 -12.32 5.62 16.51
C PRO A 7 -11.74 5.91 15.12
N PHE A 8 -11.12 4.92 14.46
CA PHE A 8 -10.60 5.05 13.10
C PHE A 8 -11.58 4.53 12.05
N VAL A 9 -12.27 3.42 12.34
CA VAL A 9 -13.18 2.75 11.41
C VAL A 9 -14.42 3.60 11.13
N LEU A 10 -15.00 4.23 12.16
CA LEU A 10 -16.21 5.05 12.03
C LEU A 10 -16.04 6.26 11.08
N PRO A 11 -15.06 7.17 11.29
CA PRO A 11 -14.89 8.31 10.40
C PRO A 11 -14.48 7.87 9.00
N LEU A 12 -13.68 6.80 8.89
CA LEU A 12 -13.22 6.29 7.61
C LEU A 12 -14.37 5.71 6.78
N HIS A 13 -15.24 4.91 7.41
CA HIS A 13 -16.44 4.39 6.76
C HIS A 13 -17.39 5.52 6.34
N ALA A 14 -17.65 6.49 7.21
CA ALA A 14 -18.51 7.63 6.90
C ALA A 14 -17.99 8.46 5.71
N ALA A 15 -16.69 8.76 5.69
CA ALA A 15 -16.08 9.49 4.60
C ALA A 15 -16.08 8.65 3.30
N LEU A 16 -15.94 7.32 3.37
CA LEU A 16 -15.95 6.46 2.19
C LEU A 16 -17.36 6.38 1.59
N VAL A 17 -18.40 6.30 2.42
CA VAL A 17 -19.80 6.41 1.99
C VAL A 17 -20.07 7.77 1.35
N ALA A 18 -19.61 8.87 1.96
CA ALA A 18 -19.78 10.21 1.42
C ALA A 18 -19.10 10.40 0.05
N LEU A 19 -17.92 9.79 -0.16
CA LEU A 19 -17.23 9.80 -1.45
C LEU A 19 -17.88 8.87 -2.48
N THR A 20 -18.53 7.79 -2.04
CA THR A 20 -19.15 6.79 -2.94
C THR A 20 -20.36 7.36 -3.68
N GLY A 21 -21.13 8.25 -3.04
CA GLY A 21 -22.28 8.91 -3.68
C GLY A 21 -21.92 9.64 -4.99
N PRO A 22 -21.01 10.62 -4.97
CA PRO A 22 -20.67 11.41 -6.16
C PRO A 22 -19.72 10.70 -7.14
N LEU A 23 -18.83 9.82 -6.67
CA LEU A 23 -17.77 9.24 -7.50
C LEU A 23 -18.07 7.80 -7.96
N GLY A 24 -18.90 7.07 -7.23
CA GLY A 24 -18.95 5.61 -7.30
C GLY A 24 -17.90 4.94 -6.41
N ALA A 25 -18.06 3.63 -6.15
CA ALA A 25 -17.34 2.97 -5.06
C ALA A 25 -15.82 2.80 -5.29
N ALA A 26 -15.40 2.40 -6.49
CA ALA A 26 -13.98 2.23 -6.81
C ALA A 26 -13.19 3.56 -6.74
N PRO A 27 -13.60 4.65 -7.40
CA PRO A 27 -12.89 5.93 -7.28
C PRO A 27 -13.00 6.53 -5.87
N ALA A 28 -14.06 6.25 -5.10
CA ALA A 28 -14.11 6.62 -3.68
C ALA A 28 -13.02 5.93 -2.86
N ILE A 29 -12.75 4.63 -3.10
CA ILE A 29 -11.62 3.92 -2.47
C ILE A 29 -10.29 4.57 -2.86
N VAL A 30 -10.09 4.87 -4.14
CA VAL A 30 -8.86 5.52 -4.63
C VAL A 30 -8.68 6.89 -3.97
N ALA A 31 -9.71 7.74 -4.00
CA ALA A 31 -9.69 9.07 -3.41
C ALA A 31 -9.44 9.03 -1.90
N MET A 32 -10.12 8.14 -1.18
CA MET A 32 -9.89 7.93 0.26
C MET A 32 -8.45 7.53 0.55
N THR A 33 -7.91 6.60 -0.23
CA THR A 33 -6.52 6.13 -0.08
C THR A 33 -5.53 7.28 -0.27
N LEU A 34 -5.75 8.11 -1.29
CA LEU A 34 -4.92 9.29 -1.56
C LEU A 34 -5.06 10.35 -0.46
N LEU A 35 -6.28 10.61 0.03
CA LEU A 35 -6.52 11.55 1.13
C LEU A 35 -5.85 11.10 2.42
N LEU A 36 -6.00 9.82 2.80
CA LEU A 36 -5.31 9.24 3.95
C LEU A 36 -3.80 9.37 3.81
N ARG A 37 -3.25 9.10 2.63
CA ARG A 37 -1.83 9.26 2.39
C ARG A 37 -1.38 10.70 2.48
N LEU A 38 -2.09 11.65 1.89
CA LEU A 38 -1.77 13.08 2.00
C LEU A 38 -1.82 13.57 3.46
N LEU A 39 -2.80 13.09 4.23
CA LEU A 39 -2.96 13.43 5.65
C LEU A 39 -1.86 12.81 6.52
N LEU A 40 -1.45 11.56 6.21
CA LEU A 40 -0.40 10.85 6.94
C LEU A 40 1.01 11.19 6.44
N HIS A 41 1.16 11.77 5.25
CA HIS A 41 2.44 12.16 4.66
C HIS A 41 3.32 12.99 5.63
N PRO A 42 2.83 14.04 6.32
CA PRO A 42 3.64 14.75 7.30
C PRO A 42 4.07 13.87 8.47
N LEU A 43 3.19 13.00 8.99
CA LEU A 43 3.50 12.09 10.10
C LEU A 43 4.52 11.02 9.71
N VAL A 44 4.38 10.45 8.52
CA VAL A 44 5.33 9.47 7.96
C VAL A 44 6.68 10.14 7.69
N ARG A 45 6.68 11.41 7.26
CA ARG A 45 7.91 12.19 7.08
C ARG A 45 8.61 12.47 8.42
N HIS A 46 7.87 12.84 9.47
CA HIS A 46 8.44 13.02 10.80
C HIS A 46 8.95 11.71 11.41
N ALA A 47 8.24 10.61 11.20
CA ALA A 47 8.68 9.28 11.62
C ALA A 47 9.96 8.84 10.89
N HIS A 48 10.09 9.14 9.60
CA HIS A 48 11.32 8.87 8.84
C HIS A 48 12.51 9.70 9.32
N LEU A 49 12.30 10.96 9.69
CA LEU A 49 13.36 11.80 10.25
C LEU A 49 13.80 11.32 11.64
N ALA A 50 12.84 10.99 12.53
CA ALA A 50 13.12 10.46 13.85
C ALA A 50 13.82 9.08 13.81
N ALA A 51 13.53 8.25 12.81
CA ALA A 51 14.14 6.93 12.63
C ALA A 51 15.61 6.97 12.17
N ILE A 52 16.12 8.12 11.68
CA ILE A 52 17.54 8.27 11.36
C ILE A 52 18.39 8.28 12.65
N GLU A 53 17.81 8.64 13.79
CA GLU A 53 18.52 8.74 15.07
C GLU A 53 18.57 7.42 15.87
N ARG A 54 17.66 6.46 15.64
CA ARG A 54 17.68 5.09 16.23
C ARG A 54 17.06 4.04 15.27
N ARG A 55 17.82 2.99 14.92
CA ARG A 55 17.47 1.84 14.02
C ARG A 55 16.04 1.25 14.23
N PRO A 56 15.50 0.40 13.32
CA PRO A 56 15.51 0.33 11.84
C PRO A 56 14.10 0.59 11.24
N GLY A 57 13.99 0.63 9.91
CA GLY A 57 12.85 1.10 9.10
C GLY A 57 11.50 0.37 9.20
N CYS A 58 11.13 -0.20 10.35
CA CYS A 58 9.81 -0.79 10.62
C CYS A 58 8.80 0.24 11.18
N LEU A 59 9.29 1.38 11.69
CA LEU A 59 8.45 2.45 12.24
C LEU A 59 7.33 2.91 11.28
N PRO A 60 7.56 3.06 9.97
CA PRO A 60 6.50 3.44 9.02
C PRO A 60 5.39 2.40 8.95
N VAL A 61 5.74 1.11 9.00
CA VAL A 61 4.76 0.01 8.95
C VAL A 61 3.90 0.00 10.22
N LEU A 62 4.51 0.21 11.39
CA LEU A 62 3.79 0.25 12.67
C LEU A 62 2.79 1.42 12.75
N VAL A 63 3.17 2.59 12.25
CA VAL A 63 2.27 3.77 12.20
C VAL A 63 1.13 3.55 11.20
N GLN A 64 1.38 2.83 10.10
CA GLN A 64 0.36 2.52 9.08
C GLN A 64 -0.59 1.40 9.52
N LEU A 65 -0.14 0.51 10.42
CA LEU A 65 -0.85 -0.70 10.85
C LEU A 65 -2.31 -0.47 11.29
N PRO A 66 -2.66 0.54 12.13
CA PRO A 66 -4.04 0.78 12.53
C PRO A 66 -4.96 1.10 11.34
N PHE A 67 -4.47 1.84 10.34
CA PHE A 67 -5.25 2.18 9.15
C PHE A 67 -5.43 0.99 8.22
N LEU A 68 -4.38 0.18 8.04
CA LEU A 68 -4.46 -1.06 7.28
C LEU A 68 -5.48 -2.01 7.89
N LEU A 69 -5.46 -2.19 9.22
CA LEU A 69 -6.42 -3.01 9.94
C LEU A 69 -7.85 -2.45 9.87
N ALA A 70 -8.01 -1.13 9.94
CA ALA A 70 -9.32 -0.48 9.81
C ALA A 70 -9.91 -0.71 8.40
N ILE A 71 -9.12 -0.52 7.35
CA ILE A 71 -9.54 -0.78 5.96
C ILE A 71 -9.83 -2.26 5.73
N TYR A 72 -8.95 -3.16 6.21
CA TYR A 72 -9.18 -4.59 6.13
C TYR A 72 -10.53 -4.95 6.77
N ARG A 73 -10.80 -4.48 7.99
CA ARG A 73 -12.08 -4.69 8.67
C ARG A 73 -13.26 -4.13 7.89
N ILE A 74 -13.14 -2.94 7.29
CA ILE A 74 -14.22 -2.35 6.49
C ILE A 74 -14.52 -3.21 5.26
N PHE A 75 -13.51 -3.81 4.62
CA PHE A 75 -13.74 -4.61 3.42
C PHE A 75 -14.10 -6.07 3.67
N THR A 76 -13.82 -6.60 4.86
CA THR A 76 -14.19 -7.98 5.22
C THR A 76 -15.46 -8.06 6.09
N SER A 77 -15.94 -6.94 6.64
CA SER A 77 -17.12 -6.95 7.52
C SER A 77 -18.39 -6.53 6.78
N PRO A 78 -19.43 -7.39 6.71
CA PRO A 78 -20.72 -7.04 6.12
C PRO A 78 -21.51 -6.03 6.97
N VAL A 79 -21.12 -5.85 8.23
CA VAL A 79 -21.73 -4.89 9.16
C VAL A 79 -20.63 -3.99 9.73
N VAL A 80 -20.80 -2.68 9.63
CA VAL A 80 -19.90 -1.69 10.23
C VAL A 80 -20.74 -0.78 11.13
N ALA A 81 -20.37 -0.67 12.40
CA ALA A 81 -21.08 0.15 13.39
C ALA A 81 -22.58 -0.20 13.55
N GLY A 82 -22.94 -1.47 13.42
CA GLY A 82 -24.33 -1.94 13.50
C GLY A 82 -25.18 -1.65 12.26
N GLN A 83 -24.59 -1.07 11.20
CA GLN A 83 -25.25 -0.82 9.91
C GLN A 83 -24.73 -1.78 8.84
N THR A 84 -25.61 -2.17 7.90
CA THR A 84 -25.21 -2.96 6.73
C THR A 84 -24.21 -2.17 5.89
N ASN A 85 -23.10 -2.81 5.54
CA ASN A 85 -22.02 -2.20 4.79
C ASN A 85 -22.41 -2.06 3.30
N ALA A 86 -23.06 -0.93 2.97
CA ALA A 86 -23.51 -0.62 1.62
C ALA A 86 -22.36 -0.58 0.59
N LEU A 87 -21.11 -0.36 1.02
CA LEU A 87 -19.94 -0.33 0.13
C LEU A 87 -19.69 -1.67 -0.54
N LEU A 88 -19.92 -2.78 0.16
CA LEU A 88 -19.74 -4.13 -0.37
C LEU A 88 -20.84 -4.55 -1.35
N GLN A 89 -21.98 -3.85 -1.33
CA GLN A 89 -23.08 -4.06 -2.27
C GLN A 89 -22.86 -3.38 -3.63
N HIS A 90 -21.88 -2.48 -3.73
CA HIS A 90 -21.53 -1.87 -5.00
C HIS A 90 -20.74 -2.85 -5.87
N SER A 91 -20.81 -2.65 -7.18
CA SER A 91 -20.05 -3.42 -8.16
C SER A 91 -19.12 -2.53 -8.99
N LEU A 92 -18.01 -3.11 -9.42
CA LEU A 92 -17.10 -2.53 -10.39
C LEU A 92 -17.12 -3.42 -11.64
N LEU A 93 -17.58 -2.87 -12.77
CA LEU A 93 -17.71 -3.61 -14.03
C LEU A 93 -18.52 -4.93 -13.87
N GLY A 94 -19.53 -4.92 -12.99
CA GLY A 94 -20.35 -6.09 -12.69
C GLY A 94 -19.80 -7.03 -11.60
N ALA A 95 -18.55 -6.85 -11.15
CA ALA A 95 -17.98 -7.62 -10.04
C ALA A 95 -18.27 -6.93 -8.68
N PRO A 96 -18.88 -7.61 -7.70
CA PRO A 96 -19.11 -7.04 -6.38
C PRO A 96 -17.80 -6.66 -5.70
N LEU A 97 -17.76 -5.52 -5.01
CA LEU A 97 -16.53 -5.04 -4.37
C LEU A 97 -16.02 -5.96 -3.26
N GLY A 98 -16.91 -6.70 -2.59
CA GLY A 98 -16.57 -7.68 -1.56
C GLY A 98 -16.17 -9.05 -2.09
N VAL A 99 -16.19 -9.28 -3.41
CA VAL A 99 -15.93 -10.62 -3.96
C VAL A 99 -14.45 -10.97 -3.92
N HIS A 100 -14.15 -12.22 -3.57
CA HIS A 100 -12.81 -12.80 -3.74
C HIS A 100 -12.69 -13.48 -5.10
N LEU A 101 -11.47 -13.50 -5.67
CA LEU A 101 -11.20 -14.11 -6.97
C LEU A 101 -11.67 -15.58 -7.04
N LEU A 102 -11.43 -16.35 -5.97
CA LEU A 102 -11.80 -17.76 -5.89
C LEU A 102 -13.31 -18.00 -5.70
N GLU A 103 -14.04 -16.99 -5.24
CA GLU A 103 -15.48 -17.09 -4.91
C GLU A 103 -16.37 -16.53 -6.02
N GLY A 104 -15.89 -15.57 -6.81
CA GLY A 104 -16.70 -14.84 -7.78
C GLY A 104 -16.94 -15.53 -9.13
N GLY A 105 -16.34 -16.70 -9.37
CA GLY A 105 -16.48 -17.43 -10.63
C GLY A 105 -15.85 -16.72 -11.84
N LEU A 106 -16.20 -17.15 -13.06
CA LEU A 106 -15.55 -16.67 -14.29
C LEU A 106 -15.86 -15.20 -14.64
N THR A 107 -16.96 -14.65 -14.13
CA THR A 107 -17.39 -13.27 -14.44
C THR A 107 -16.47 -12.21 -13.83
N VAL A 108 -15.82 -12.51 -12.71
CA VAL A 108 -14.91 -11.57 -12.02
C VAL A 108 -13.46 -11.66 -12.52
N VAL A 109 -13.10 -12.76 -13.21
CA VAL A 109 -11.73 -13.03 -13.68
C VAL A 109 -11.15 -11.88 -14.52
N PRO A 110 -11.88 -11.27 -15.47
CA PRO A 110 -11.34 -10.16 -16.25
C PRO A 110 -10.95 -8.95 -15.38
N VAL A 111 -11.76 -8.64 -14.37
CA VAL A 111 -11.52 -7.51 -13.46
C VAL A 111 -10.27 -7.77 -12.62
N PHE A 112 -10.13 -8.97 -12.06
CA PHE A 112 -8.93 -9.36 -11.32
C PHE A 112 -7.70 -9.47 -12.21
N ALA A 113 -7.83 -9.89 -13.47
CA ALA A 113 -6.72 -9.93 -14.42
C ALA A 113 -6.17 -8.53 -14.71
N VAL A 114 -7.05 -7.55 -14.93
CA VAL A 114 -6.67 -6.14 -15.09
C VAL A 114 -6.00 -5.62 -13.82
N LEU A 115 -6.60 -5.89 -12.65
CA LEU A 115 -6.04 -5.46 -11.36
C LEU A 115 -4.65 -6.06 -11.10
N ALA A 116 -4.46 -7.35 -11.39
CA ALA A 116 -3.18 -8.04 -11.27
C ALA A 116 -2.14 -7.51 -12.26
N ALA A 117 -2.53 -7.22 -13.50
CA ALA A 117 -1.64 -6.63 -14.50
C ALA A 117 -1.17 -5.24 -14.08
N LEU A 118 -2.07 -4.40 -13.54
CA LEU A 118 -1.73 -3.08 -13.01
C LEU A 118 -0.80 -3.20 -11.78
N MET A 119 -1.08 -4.12 -10.86
CA MET A 119 -0.20 -4.35 -9.71
C MET A 119 1.18 -4.84 -10.15
N LEU A 120 1.24 -5.78 -11.09
CA LEU A 120 2.50 -6.27 -11.64
C LEU A 120 3.31 -5.13 -12.30
N LEU A 121 2.65 -4.24 -13.05
CA LEU A 121 3.28 -3.04 -13.61
C LEU A 121 3.86 -2.16 -12.51
N VAL A 122 3.11 -1.87 -11.45
CA VAL A 122 3.59 -1.06 -10.32
C VAL A 122 4.74 -1.74 -9.58
N CYS A 123 4.67 -3.05 -9.36
CA CYS A 123 5.76 -3.84 -8.77
C CYS A 123 7.02 -3.79 -9.65
N TRP A 124 6.86 -3.92 -10.97
CA TRP A 124 7.95 -3.84 -11.93
C TRP A 124 8.59 -2.45 -11.98
N LEU A 125 7.78 -1.39 -11.99
CA LEU A 125 8.28 -0.02 -11.90
C LEU A 125 9.00 0.22 -10.57
N SER A 126 8.47 -0.29 -9.47
CA SER A 126 9.09 -0.23 -8.14
C SER A 126 10.43 -0.95 -8.11
N TYR A 127 10.50 -2.13 -8.71
CA TYR A 127 11.74 -2.91 -8.86
C TYR A 127 12.78 -2.16 -9.70
N ARG A 128 12.37 -1.60 -10.86
CA ARG A 128 13.27 -0.81 -11.71
C ARG A 128 13.77 0.43 -11.00
N PHE A 129 12.89 1.14 -10.31
CA PHE A 129 13.23 2.33 -9.54
C PHE A 129 14.21 1.99 -8.41
N ALA A 130 13.97 0.92 -7.65
CA ALA A 130 14.86 0.48 -6.59
C ALA A 130 16.25 0.08 -7.12
N ARG A 131 16.31 -0.60 -8.27
CA ARG A 131 17.59 -1.01 -8.89
C ARG A 131 18.36 0.12 -9.52
N ALA A 132 17.69 1.05 -10.21
CA ALA A 132 18.31 2.23 -10.81
C ALA A 132 18.92 3.16 -9.74
N HIS A 133 18.50 2.99 -8.49
CA HIS A 133 18.83 3.88 -7.39
C HIS A 133 19.42 3.14 -6.18
N ALA A 134 19.92 1.93 -6.40
CA ALA A 134 20.66 1.20 -5.39
C ALA A 134 21.97 1.95 -5.10
N VAL A 135 22.13 2.42 -3.87
CA VAL A 135 23.38 3.02 -3.38
C VAL A 135 24.21 1.88 -2.78
N ALA A 136 25.48 1.80 -3.16
CA ALA A 136 26.41 0.88 -2.52
C ALA A 136 26.43 1.15 -1.00
N PRO A 137 26.25 0.13 -0.15
CA PRO A 137 26.27 0.34 1.29
C PRO A 137 27.65 0.87 1.69
N ALA A 138 27.68 1.97 2.44
CA ALA A 138 28.89 2.36 3.14
C ALA A 138 29.16 1.28 4.20
N LEU A 139 30.17 0.46 3.95
CA LEU A 139 30.60 -0.58 4.87
C LEU A 139 31.34 0.10 6.04
N PRO A 140 30.91 -0.09 7.29
CA PRO A 140 31.66 0.38 8.44
C PRO A 140 33.09 -0.17 8.43
N ASP A 141 34.06 0.64 8.85
CA ASP A 141 35.45 0.18 8.98
C ASP A 141 35.52 -1.04 9.92
N GLY A 142 36.16 -2.11 9.47
CA GLY A 142 36.23 -3.39 10.19
C GLY A 142 35.11 -4.38 9.88
N THR A 143 34.24 -4.13 8.89
CA THR A 143 33.24 -5.11 8.46
C THR A 143 33.92 -6.34 7.86
N SER A 144 33.61 -7.54 8.38
CA SER A 144 34.16 -8.78 7.84
C SER A 144 33.69 -8.99 6.39
N PRO A 145 34.51 -9.64 5.53
CA PRO A 145 34.13 -9.92 4.14
C PRO A 145 32.84 -10.75 4.04
N GLU A 146 32.60 -11.66 4.99
CA GLU A 146 31.36 -12.45 5.07
C GLU A 146 30.11 -11.59 5.35
N MET A 147 30.22 -10.62 6.26
CA MET A 147 29.13 -9.70 6.57
C MET A 147 28.85 -8.75 5.39
N ALA A 148 29.89 -8.29 4.70
CA ALA A 148 29.76 -7.46 3.51
C ALA A 148 29.02 -8.19 2.38
N GLU A 149 29.33 -9.47 2.16
CA GLU A 149 28.62 -10.32 1.19
C GLU A 149 27.17 -10.60 1.58
N ALA A 150 26.89 -10.83 2.86
CA ALA A 150 25.54 -11.03 3.36
C ALA A 150 24.67 -9.78 3.18
N MET A 151 25.23 -8.58 3.42
CA MET A 151 24.56 -7.30 3.16
C MET A 151 24.30 -7.09 1.67
N ALA A 152 25.27 -7.40 0.80
CA ALA A 152 25.12 -7.31 -0.64
C ALA A 152 24.04 -8.28 -1.17
N ARG A 153 23.98 -9.52 -0.66
CA ARG A 153 22.91 -10.49 -0.98
C ARG A 153 21.54 -9.98 -0.54
N THR A 154 21.44 -9.47 0.68
CA THR A 154 20.19 -8.91 1.22
C THR A 154 19.69 -7.74 0.36
N GLN A 155 20.59 -6.84 -0.04
CA GLN A 155 20.26 -5.72 -0.94
C GLN A 155 19.80 -6.17 -2.33
N ARG A 156 20.34 -7.27 -2.86
CA ARG A 156 19.89 -7.83 -4.14
C ARG A 156 18.48 -8.43 -4.05
N LEU A 157 18.10 -8.97 -2.89
CA LEU A 157 16.79 -9.58 -2.66
C LEU A 157 15.71 -8.56 -2.30
N LEU A 158 16.07 -7.46 -1.64
CA LEU A 158 15.12 -6.44 -1.16
C LEU A 158 14.13 -5.91 -2.22
N PRO A 159 14.56 -5.62 -3.48
CA PRO A 159 13.65 -5.15 -4.51
C PRO A 159 12.56 -6.17 -4.89
N TYR A 160 12.85 -7.47 -4.75
CA TYR A 160 11.90 -8.55 -5.08
C TYR A 160 10.75 -8.65 -4.07
N LEU A 161 10.92 -8.12 -2.85
CA LEU A 161 9.84 -8.06 -1.86
C LEU A 161 8.62 -7.30 -2.39
N SER A 162 8.80 -6.36 -3.32
CA SER A 162 7.71 -5.60 -3.94
C SER A 162 6.69 -6.50 -4.65
N PHE A 163 7.09 -7.68 -5.13
CA PHE A 163 6.18 -8.63 -5.79
C PHE A 163 5.24 -9.34 -4.80
N GLY A 164 5.55 -9.33 -3.50
CA GLY A 164 4.64 -9.86 -2.47
C GLY A 164 3.27 -9.17 -2.47
N SER A 165 3.21 -7.89 -2.86
CA SER A 165 1.96 -7.14 -2.99
C SER A 165 1.01 -7.70 -4.05
N LEU A 166 1.54 -8.39 -5.07
CA LEU A 166 0.71 -9.06 -6.08
C LEU A 166 -0.09 -10.20 -5.47
N VAL A 167 0.51 -10.97 -4.57
CA VAL A 167 -0.19 -12.02 -3.81
C VAL A 167 -1.29 -11.39 -2.95
N GLY A 168 -0.99 -10.27 -2.29
CA GLY A 168 -1.97 -9.54 -1.49
C GLY A 168 -3.21 -9.14 -2.29
N VAL A 169 -3.03 -8.63 -3.52
CA VAL A 169 -4.15 -8.27 -4.42
C VAL A 169 -5.04 -9.46 -4.77
N LEU A 170 -4.43 -10.63 -4.99
CA LEU A 170 -5.16 -11.84 -5.41
C LEU A 170 -5.89 -12.54 -4.26
N VAL A 171 -5.41 -12.37 -3.02
CA VAL A 171 -6.02 -12.97 -1.83
C VAL A 171 -7.12 -12.10 -1.23
N MET A 172 -6.97 -10.78 -1.33
CA MET A 172 -7.94 -9.82 -0.77
C MET A 172 -9.25 -9.75 -1.58
N PRO A 173 -10.34 -9.27 -0.97
CA PRO A 173 -11.52 -8.87 -1.73
C PRO A 173 -11.16 -7.81 -2.77
N LEU A 174 -11.96 -7.68 -3.83
CA LEU A 174 -11.73 -6.72 -4.91
C LEU A 174 -11.45 -5.30 -4.41
N ALA A 175 -12.23 -4.81 -3.45
CA ALA A 175 -12.03 -3.50 -2.81
C ALA A 175 -10.66 -3.38 -2.12
N GLY A 176 -10.23 -4.43 -1.41
CA GLY A 176 -8.91 -4.51 -0.76
C GLY A 176 -7.77 -4.51 -1.77
N GLY A 177 -7.94 -5.20 -2.90
CA GLY A 177 -6.98 -5.20 -4.00
C GLY A 177 -6.82 -3.81 -4.65
N ILE A 178 -7.91 -3.09 -4.88
CA ILE A 178 -7.89 -1.71 -5.42
C ILE A 178 -7.19 -0.75 -4.44
N TYR A 179 -7.50 -0.87 -3.14
CA TYR A 179 -6.83 -0.11 -2.09
C TYR A 179 -5.32 -0.38 -2.10
N LEU A 180 -4.92 -1.66 -2.09
CA LEU A 180 -3.52 -2.05 -2.04
C LEU A 180 -2.77 -1.57 -3.28
N LEU A 181 -3.35 -1.71 -4.48
CA LEU A 181 -2.78 -1.18 -5.72
C LEU A 181 -2.54 0.33 -5.63
N THR A 182 -3.55 1.07 -5.18
CA THR A 182 -3.46 2.52 -5.04
C THR A 182 -2.41 2.93 -4.00
N ALA A 183 -2.35 2.22 -2.88
CA ALA A 183 -1.38 2.47 -1.81
C ALA A 183 0.06 2.23 -2.27
N VAL A 184 0.32 1.16 -3.04
CA VAL A 184 1.66 0.88 -3.57
C VAL A 184 2.04 1.86 -4.70
N ALA A 185 1.09 2.17 -5.59
CA ALA A 185 1.33 3.11 -6.70
C ALA A 185 1.66 4.52 -6.20
N SER A 186 0.91 5.02 -5.21
CA SER A 186 1.20 6.31 -4.58
C SER A 186 2.54 6.30 -3.82
N ALA A 187 2.92 5.19 -3.18
CA ALA A 187 4.24 5.06 -2.55
C ALA A 187 5.38 5.25 -3.55
N LEU A 188 5.21 4.67 -4.73
CA LEU A 188 6.17 4.81 -5.82
C LEU A 188 6.19 6.25 -6.36
N ALA A 189 5.03 6.87 -6.56
CA ALA A 189 4.90 8.24 -7.05
C ALA A 189 5.55 9.26 -6.09
N GLU A 190 5.35 9.10 -4.78
CA GLU A 190 6.00 9.94 -3.75
C GLU A 190 7.53 9.83 -3.82
N ARG A 191 8.06 8.61 -3.91
CA ARG A 191 9.51 8.37 -4.02
C ARG A 191 10.09 9.00 -5.29
N ALA A 192 9.38 8.90 -6.41
CA ALA A 192 9.77 9.54 -7.65
C ALA A 192 9.74 11.08 -7.52
N GLY A 193 8.67 11.64 -6.96
CA GLY A 193 8.49 13.09 -6.79
C GLY A 193 9.52 13.74 -5.86
N LEU A 194 9.89 13.07 -4.75
CA LEU A 194 10.92 13.58 -3.83
C LEU A 194 12.29 13.69 -4.50
N ARG A 195 12.64 12.73 -5.36
CA ARG A 195 13.91 12.78 -6.10
C ARG A 195 13.95 13.84 -7.18
N HIS A 196 12.84 14.08 -7.87
CA HIS A 196 12.77 15.18 -8.84
C HIS A 196 12.96 16.54 -8.18
N ARG A 197 12.51 16.73 -6.93
CA ARG A 197 12.64 17.98 -6.19
C ARG A 197 14.01 18.18 -5.53
N HIS A 198 14.72 17.10 -5.21
CA HIS A 198 16.07 17.14 -4.71
C HIS A 198 17.00 16.28 -5.60
N PRO A 199 17.38 16.78 -6.78
CA PRO A 199 18.44 16.16 -7.55
C PRO A 199 19.70 16.17 -6.67
N MET A 200 20.27 15.00 -6.38
CA MET A 200 21.56 14.94 -5.69
C MET A 200 22.58 15.72 -6.55
N PRO A 201 23.41 16.61 -5.97
CA PRO A 201 24.46 17.26 -6.72
C PRO A 201 25.31 16.16 -7.37
N ALA A 202 25.58 16.33 -8.67
CA ALA A 202 26.46 15.42 -9.40
C ALA A 202 27.78 15.34 -8.62
N ALA A 203 28.15 14.14 -8.19
CA ALA A 203 29.45 13.90 -7.61
C ALA A 203 30.49 14.23 -8.69
N GLY A 204 31.11 15.40 -8.55
CA GLY A 204 32.32 15.79 -9.27
C GLY A 204 33.55 15.28 -8.57
#